data_AF-A0A9D9CQE5-F1
#
_entry.id   AF-A0A9D9CQE5-F1
#
_cell.length_a   1.000
_cell.length_b   1.000
_cell.length_c   1.000
_cell.angle_alpha   90.00
_cell.angle_beta   90.00
_cell.angle_gamma   90.00
#
_symmetry.space_group_name_H-M   'P 1'
#
loop_
_entity.id
_entity.type
_entity.pdbx_description
1 polymer ?
#
loop_
_entity_poly.entity_id
_entity_poly.type
_entity_poly.pdbx_seq_one_letter_code
_entity_poly.pdbx_strand_id
1 'polypeptide(L)'
;MVGCRNTDLEPYSNLISESDFSAVIENFESHTKTALGPDRIVIWSENDQIAIFQGSTLSDKFQIKESSVGNSNGVFTYVSNEGEENGDFNAGNEVVLETNIAIYPYQENLTCLPVYDDSELVSYIISNVTIPANQIYAENSFSSGVFPMVAVTEGERDHNLKFKNLFGVLKLQLFGERVIKSITVTGKSDEILAGAATIIAYPDGSIPKVELDMGGAKSVTLDCGSGVQINEDEPTVFMIALPPTPFKGGFDIEVRDNEDEVVTFSTISPNPIERSVILCMPEVDTDELEDDGIKNLSLPTPANSYIVSEAGTFKFKTVKGNTDTLVGKVAQVEVLWESFGTDQAPNPGDLIQSVSYQKRYITFTTSAEFKEGNAVIAAKDAGGNILWSWHIWMTDQPQEQVYFNDAGTMMDRNLGATSATPGYLGTHGLMYQWGRKDPFLGSSSFINNVVALSTSVNWSSVSDENNICSLAYSIANPMTFIGRVSWGLDPSVACWNTSVNPKSMYDPCPAGWRVPDGYSPPLYGVWNQAAGNIDKGIQGIEDDTKPGVNFGGILGSSTVIWYPFCGILGYGSGQMIYVSEYGDLWATRQGGHVSMEVGTWYLHPFQGTPANGKSVRCVI
;
A
#
# COMPACT_ATOMS: atom_id res chain seq x y z
N MET A 1 -57.35 15.93 -34.79
CA MET A 1 -56.44 15.58 -33.70
C MET A 1 -55.90 14.20 -34.05
N VAL A 2 -54.58 14.15 -34.27
CA VAL A 2 -53.67 13.00 -34.50
C VAL A 2 -53.94 12.09 -35.69
N GLY A 3 -53.12 12.29 -36.73
CA GLY A 3 -52.85 11.32 -37.80
C GLY A 3 -51.58 10.51 -37.53
N CYS A 4 -51.45 9.45 -38.35
CA CYS A 4 -50.33 8.55 -38.61
C CYS A 4 -49.00 8.73 -37.85
N ARG A 5 -48.51 7.62 -37.29
CA ARG A 5 -47.09 7.26 -37.33
C ARG A 5 -46.95 5.82 -37.82
N ASN A 6 -46.35 5.68 -39.00
CA ASN A 6 -45.51 4.53 -39.32
C ASN A 6 -44.39 4.47 -38.29
N THR A 7 -44.13 3.29 -37.76
CA THR A 7 -42.77 2.89 -37.39
C THR A 7 -42.53 1.58 -38.08
N ASP A 8 -41.69 1.65 -39.11
CA ASP A 8 -41.00 0.54 -39.73
C ASP A 8 -40.35 -0.30 -38.62
N LEU A 9 -40.80 -1.54 -38.47
CA LEU A 9 -40.03 -2.58 -37.81
C LEU A 9 -39.01 -3.06 -38.84
N GLU A 10 -37.78 -2.57 -38.74
CA GLU A 10 -36.65 -3.28 -39.33
C GLU A 10 -36.45 -4.60 -38.56
N PRO A 11 -36.45 -5.77 -39.22
CA PRO A 11 -36.19 -7.03 -38.54
C PRO A 11 -34.67 -7.25 -38.50
N TYR A 12 -34.03 -7.03 -37.36
CA TYR A 12 -32.80 -7.76 -37.04
C TYR A 12 -33.19 -9.14 -36.50
N SER A 13 -33.65 -10.01 -37.40
CA SER A 13 -33.76 -11.44 -37.11
C SER A 13 -32.39 -12.07 -37.36
N ASN A 14 -31.53 -12.10 -36.34
CA ASN A 14 -30.48 -13.10 -36.28
C ASN A 14 -31.18 -14.46 -36.16
N LEU A 15 -31.19 -15.23 -37.25
CA LEU A 15 -31.68 -16.60 -37.27
C LEU A 15 -30.75 -17.47 -36.40
N ILE A 16 -31.10 -17.61 -35.13
CA ILE A 16 -30.56 -18.63 -34.23
C ILE A 16 -31.07 -19.97 -34.79
N SER A 17 -30.17 -20.92 -35.06
CA SER A 17 -30.60 -22.26 -35.48
C SER A 17 -31.27 -22.98 -34.30
N GLU A 18 -32.15 -23.96 -34.56
CA GLU A 18 -32.77 -24.75 -33.48
C GLU A 18 -31.74 -25.51 -32.62
N SER A 19 -30.47 -25.60 -33.05
CA SER A 19 -29.35 -26.20 -32.34
C SER A 19 -28.40 -25.20 -31.66
N ASP A 20 -28.72 -23.90 -31.64
CA ASP A 20 -27.88 -22.88 -31.00
C ASP A 20 -28.37 -22.53 -29.58
N PHE A 21 -27.41 -22.25 -28.68
CA PHE A 21 -27.65 -21.75 -27.34
C PHE A 21 -27.14 -20.32 -27.19
N SER A 22 -27.96 -19.44 -26.60
CA SER A 22 -27.48 -18.14 -26.15
C SER A 22 -26.86 -18.29 -24.76
N ALA A 23 -25.78 -17.58 -24.49
CA ALA A 23 -25.06 -17.63 -23.24
C ALA A 23 -24.79 -16.22 -22.73
N VAL A 24 -25.10 -15.98 -21.47
CA VAL A 24 -24.80 -14.73 -20.77
C VAL A 24 -24.00 -15.09 -19.54
N ILE A 25 -22.82 -14.50 -19.39
CA ILE A 25 -22.06 -14.56 -18.14
C ILE A 25 -22.63 -13.51 -17.20
N GLU A 26 -22.97 -13.89 -15.97
CA GLU A 26 -23.43 -12.95 -14.95
C GLU A 26 -22.47 -11.75 -14.78
N ASN A 27 -23.01 -10.52 -14.82
CA ASN A 27 -22.25 -9.29 -14.56
C ASN A 27 -22.25 -8.96 -13.07
N PHE A 28 -21.10 -8.58 -12.51
CA PHE A 28 -20.94 -8.17 -11.12
C PHE A 28 -20.61 -6.69 -10.98
N GLU A 29 -21.13 -6.04 -9.93
CA GLU A 29 -20.75 -4.69 -9.54
C GLU A 29 -19.33 -4.65 -8.95
N SER A 30 -18.59 -3.61 -9.35
CA SER A 30 -17.31 -3.09 -8.82
C SER A 30 -16.40 -4.05 -8.02
N HIS A 31 -15.28 -4.42 -8.65
CA HIS A 31 -13.97 -4.83 -8.08
C HIS A 31 -13.48 -6.28 -8.27
N THR A 32 -13.97 -7.04 -9.24
CA THR A 32 -13.47 -8.41 -9.49
C THR A 32 -13.24 -8.63 -11.00
N LYS A 33 -12.12 -9.25 -11.40
CA LYS A 33 -11.50 -9.18 -12.74
C LYS A 33 -10.89 -10.51 -13.15
N THR A 34 -11.22 -10.95 -14.35
CA THR A 34 -11.09 -12.32 -14.85
C THR A 34 -11.31 -12.31 -16.38
N ALA A 35 -10.34 -12.67 -17.23
CA ALA A 35 -10.33 -12.50 -18.71
C ALA A 35 -11.09 -11.25 -19.19
N LEU A 36 -10.48 -10.08 -19.02
CA LEU A 36 -11.25 -8.85 -19.02
C LEU A 36 -11.38 -8.14 -20.36
N GLY A 37 -12.62 -7.85 -20.75
CA GLY A 37 -12.90 -6.70 -21.62
C GLY A 37 -12.49 -5.36 -20.95
N PRO A 38 -12.49 -4.23 -21.68
CA PRO A 38 -12.11 -2.91 -21.16
C PRO A 38 -12.82 -2.52 -19.84
N ASP A 39 -14.06 -2.99 -19.68
CA ASP A 39 -14.94 -2.73 -18.54
C ASP A 39 -14.80 -3.72 -17.38
N ARG A 40 -13.79 -4.59 -17.42
CA ARG A 40 -13.50 -5.57 -16.35
C ARG A 40 -14.60 -6.63 -16.15
N ILE A 41 -15.17 -7.12 -17.25
CA ILE A 41 -16.10 -8.27 -17.28
C ILE A 41 -15.43 -9.52 -17.87
N VAL A 42 -15.83 -10.72 -17.43
CA VAL A 42 -15.46 -11.99 -18.10
C VAL A 42 -16.05 -11.98 -19.51
N ILE A 43 -15.24 -12.33 -20.50
CA ILE A 43 -15.65 -12.43 -21.89
C ILE A 43 -15.38 -13.83 -22.44
N TRP A 44 -16.17 -14.22 -23.43
CA TRP A 44 -15.89 -15.40 -24.24
C TRP A 44 -14.69 -15.15 -25.17
N SER A 45 -13.77 -16.11 -25.20
CA SER A 45 -12.56 -16.09 -26.02
C SER A 45 -12.74 -16.94 -27.28
N GLU A 46 -11.86 -16.74 -28.27
CA GLU A 46 -11.83 -17.58 -29.46
C GLU A 46 -11.64 -19.05 -29.08
N ASN A 47 -12.39 -19.94 -29.73
CA ASN A 47 -12.37 -21.39 -29.49
C ASN A 47 -12.86 -21.85 -28.11
N ASP A 48 -13.49 -20.99 -27.31
CA ASP A 48 -14.16 -21.42 -26.10
C ASP A 48 -15.23 -22.48 -26.42
N GLN A 49 -15.23 -23.54 -25.62
CA GLN A 49 -16.11 -24.69 -25.78
C GLN A 49 -16.81 -24.97 -24.46
N ILE A 50 -18.09 -25.34 -24.54
CA ILE A 50 -18.92 -25.75 -23.40
C ILE A 50 -19.47 -27.15 -23.63
N ALA A 51 -19.72 -27.86 -22.54
CA ALA A 51 -20.50 -29.08 -22.54
C ALA A 51 -21.96 -28.74 -22.19
N ILE A 52 -22.93 -29.24 -22.96
CA ILE A 52 -24.35 -29.07 -22.68
C ILE A 52 -25.01 -30.44 -22.49
N PHE A 53 -25.66 -30.63 -21.36
CA PHE A 53 -26.53 -31.76 -21.04
C PHE A 53 -27.96 -31.39 -21.46
N GLN A 54 -28.34 -31.76 -22.69
CA GLN A 54 -29.62 -31.41 -23.29
C GLN A 54 -30.64 -32.54 -23.09
N GLY A 55 -31.27 -32.60 -21.93
CA GLY A 55 -32.22 -33.68 -21.60
C GLY A 55 -31.57 -35.07 -21.42
N SER A 56 -30.24 -35.16 -21.50
CA SER A 56 -29.44 -36.38 -21.35
C SER A 56 -28.46 -36.25 -20.20
N THR A 57 -28.14 -37.37 -19.53
CA THR A 57 -27.10 -37.42 -18.49
C THR A 57 -25.68 -37.32 -19.05
N LEU A 58 -25.52 -37.35 -20.37
CA LEU A 58 -24.26 -37.15 -21.09
C LEU A 58 -24.26 -35.79 -21.78
N SER A 59 -23.10 -35.14 -21.84
CA SER A 59 -22.96 -33.83 -22.47
C SER A 59 -22.53 -33.93 -23.92
N ASP A 60 -23.06 -33.03 -24.75
CA ASP A 60 -22.56 -32.77 -26.08
C ASP A 60 -21.66 -31.51 -26.11
N LYS A 61 -20.82 -31.43 -27.14
CA LYS A 61 -19.84 -30.36 -27.32
C LYS A 61 -20.42 -29.20 -28.12
N PHE A 62 -20.25 -27.98 -27.60
CA PHE A 62 -20.63 -26.76 -28.30
C PHE A 62 -19.45 -25.77 -28.32
N GLN A 63 -19.35 -24.98 -29.37
CA GLN A 63 -18.30 -23.99 -29.56
C GLN A 63 -18.88 -22.59 -29.80
N ILE A 64 -18.20 -21.59 -29.24
CA ILE A 64 -18.55 -20.18 -29.40
C ILE A 64 -18.51 -19.77 -30.89
N LYS A 65 -19.50 -19.01 -31.35
CA LYS A 65 -19.46 -18.37 -32.66
C LYS A 65 -18.45 -17.22 -32.66
N GLU A 66 -17.71 -17.07 -33.76
CA GLU A 66 -16.72 -16.00 -33.95
C GLU A 66 -17.33 -14.60 -33.70
N SER A 67 -18.58 -14.39 -34.10
CA SER A 67 -19.33 -13.13 -33.88
C SER A 67 -19.55 -12.76 -32.41
N SER A 68 -19.34 -13.70 -31.49
CA SER A 68 -19.55 -13.54 -30.06
C SER A 68 -18.27 -13.39 -29.25
N VAL A 69 -17.11 -13.60 -29.86
CA VAL A 69 -15.81 -13.48 -29.20
C VAL A 69 -15.60 -12.04 -28.70
N GLY A 70 -15.03 -11.90 -27.51
CA GLY A 70 -14.75 -10.62 -26.86
C GLY A 70 -15.93 -10.01 -26.09
N ASN A 71 -17.06 -10.71 -26.01
CA ASN A 71 -18.27 -10.25 -25.31
C ASN A 71 -18.62 -11.19 -24.14
N SER A 72 -19.32 -10.67 -23.12
CA SER A 72 -19.89 -11.49 -22.04
C SER A 72 -21.17 -12.23 -22.45
N ASN A 73 -21.78 -11.81 -23.57
CA ASN A 73 -22.88 -12.51 -24.22
C ASN A 73 -22.32 -13.28 -25.42
N GLY A 74 -22.73 -14.53 -25.58
CA GLY A 74 -22.29 -15.37 -26.68
C GLY A 74 -23.36 -16.27 -27.24
N VAL A 75 -23.12 -16.79 -28.44
CA VAL A 75 -23.91 -17.85 -29.05
C VAL A 75 -23.01 -19.04 -29.27
N PHE A 76 -23.43 -20.19 -28.77
CA PHE A 76 -22.73 -21.47 -28.91
C PHE A 76 -23.48 -22.37 -29.88
N THR A 77 -22.72 -23.03 -30.77
CA THR A 77 -23.25 -23.95 -31.77
C THR A 77 -22.72 -25.35 -31.53
N TYR A 78 -23.58 -26.33 -31.76
CA TYR A 78 -23.23 -27.75 -31.69
C TYR A 78 -22.05 -28.09 -32.59
N VAL A 79 -21.10 -28.87 -32.07
CA VAL A 79 -19.97 -29.40 -32.82
C VAL A 79 -20.22 -30.89 -33.08
N SER A 80 -20.50 -31.24 -34.33
CA SER A 80 -20.65 -32.65 -34.73
C SER A 80 -19.31 -33.38 -34.64
N ASN A 81 -19.31 -34.60 -34.10
CA ASN A 81 -18.13 -35.46 -34.13
C ASN A 81 -17.79 -35.87 -35.58
N GLU A 82 -16.51 -35.89 -35.95
CA GLU A 82 -16.08 -36.39 -37.26
C GLU A 82 -16.42 -37.88 -37.39
N GLY A 83 -17.42 -38.22 -38.22
CA GLY A 83 -17.81 -39.60 -38.54
C GLY A 83 -19.27 -39.96 -38.30
N GLU A 84 -20.09 -39.06 -37.75
CA GLU A 84 -21.54 -39.27 -37.56
C GLU A 84 -22.35 -38.60 -38.69
N GLU A 85 -22.87 -39.39 -39.63
CA GLU A 85 -23.88 -38.90 -40.59
C GLU A 85 -25.24 -38.81 -39.90
N ASN A 86 -25.71 -37.58 -39.71
CA ASN A 86 -26.90 -37.14 -38.97
C ASN A 86 -26.69 -37.09 -37.46
N GLY A 87 -27.04 -35.94 -36.86
CA GLY A 87 -26.94 -35.65 -35.43
C GLY A 87 -27.85 -36.51 -34.57
N ASP A 88 -27.52 -37.80 -34.45
CA ASP A 88 -28.07 -38.67 -33.42
C ASP A 88 -27.30 -38.41 -32.12
N PHE A 89 -27.96 -37.69 -31.23
CA PHE A 89 -27.50 -37.31 -29.89
C PHE A 89 -27.07 -38.53 -29.05
N ASN A 90 -26.14 -38.32 -28.13
CA ASN A 90 -25.73 -39.35 -27.17
C ASN A 90 -26.92 -39.75 -26.28
N ALA A 91 -27.56 -40.88 -26.61
CA ALA A 91 -28.63 -41.47 -25.81
C ALA A 91 -28.05 -42.01 -24.49
N GLY A 92 -28.09 -41.19 -23.44
CA GLY A 92 -27.84 -41.63 -22.06
C GLY A 92 -28.96 -42.55 -21.55
N ASN A 93 -28.65 -43.41 -20.57
CA ASN A 93 -29.63 -44.30 -19.92
C ASN A 93 -30.82 -43.52 -19.32
N GLU A 94 -32.03 -44.10 -19.41
CA GLU A 94 -33.37 -43.90 -18.76
C GLU A 94 -33.75 -42.62 -17.98
N VAL A 95 -32.82 -41.77 -17.54
CA VAL A 95 -33.06 -40.52 -16.80
C VAL A 95 -33.01 -39.34 -17.78
N VAL A 96 -34.17 -38.71 -17.98
CA VAL A 96 -34.33 -37.49 -18.77
C VAL A 96 -34.17 -36.29 -17.83
N LEU A 97 -33.29 -35.35 -18.19
CA LEU A 97 -33.16 -34.08 -17.45
C LEU A 97 -34.28 -33.12 -17.87
N GLU A 98 -34.93 -32.45 -16.91
CA GLU A 98 -36.05 -31.54 -17.19
C GLU A 98 -35.58 -30.15 -17.67
N THR A 99 -34.29 -29.87 -17.56
CA THR A 99 -33.65 -28.61 -17.98
C THR A 99 -32.34 -28.87 -18.73
N ASN A 100 -31.85 -27.86 -19.43
CA ASN A 100 -30.51 -27.87 -20.01
C ASN A 100 -29.50 -27.42 -18.96
N ILE A 101 -28.40 -28.16 -18.82
CA ILE A 101 -27.28 -27.78 -17.96
C ILE A 101 -26.05 -27.59 -18.82
N ALA A 102 -25.33 -26.50 -18.62
CA ALA A 102 -24.09 -26.24 -19.36
C ALA A 102 -22.92 -25.99 -18.41
N ILE A 103 -21.75 -26.47 -18.81
CA ILE A 103 -20.49 -26.29 -18.08
C ILE A 103 -19.40 -25.78 -19.00
N TYR A 104 -18.65 -24.80 -18.53
CA TYR A 104 -17.41 -24.32 -19.11
C TYR A 104 -16.24 -24.64 -18.18
N PRO A 105 -15.05 -25.00 -18.70
CA PRO A 105 -14.82 -25.38 -20.11
C PRO A 105 -15.40 -26.77 -20.42
N TYR A 106 -15.54 -27.07 -21.72
CA TYR A 106 -15.82 -28.41 -22.20
C TYR A 106 -14.75 -29.41 -21.73
N GLN A 107 -15.20 -30.56 -21.25
CA GLN A 107 -14.38 -31.74 -20.99
C GLN A 107 -15.10 -32.98 -21.51
N GLU A 108 -14.35 -34.01 -21.88
CA GLU A 108 -14.91 -35.28 -22.33
C GLU A 108 -15.45 -36.10 -21.15
N ASN A 109 -16.41 -36.98 -21.42
CA ASN A 109 -16.94 -37.96 -20.46
C ASN A 109 -17.56 -37.37 -19.18
N LEU A 110 -18.04 -36.13 -19.25
CA LEU A 110 -18.81 -35.53 -18.17
C LEU A 110 -20.18 -36.20 -18.03
N THR A 111 -20.64 -36.33 -16.80
CA THR A 111 -21.97 -36.88 -16.49
C THR A 111 -22.74 -35.93 -15.59
N CYS A 112 -24.05 -35.82 -15.78
CA CYS A 112 -24.93 -35.00 -14.95
C CYS A 112 -26.10 -35.84 -14.43
N LEU A 113 -26.31 -35.86 -13.11
CA LEU A 113 -27.41 -36.56 -12.46
C LEU A 113 -28.28 -35.60 -11.63
N PRO A 114 -29.62 -35.69 -11.73
CA PRO A 114 -30.53 -34.92 -10.87
C PRO A 114 -30.58 -35.53 -9.46
N VAL A 115 -30.71 -34.68 -8.45
CA VAL A 115 -30.89 -35.07 -7.05
C VAL A 115 -32.25 -34.57 -6.57
N TYR A 116 -33.00 -35.48 -5.94
CA TYR A 116 -34.33 -35.21 -5.43
C TYR A 116 -34.36 -35.34 -3.90
N ASP A 117 -35.10 -34.43 -3.25
CA ASP A 117 -35.51 -34.54 -1.85
C ASP A 117 -37.05 -34.60 -1.81
N ASP A 118 -37.62 -35.65 -1.22
CA ASP A 118 -39.07 -35.90 -1.20
C ASP A 118 -39.79 -35.73 -2.58
N SER A 119 -39.11 -36.11 -3.68
CA SER A 119 -39.56 -35.98 -5.09
C SER A 119 -39.50 -34.56 -5.67
N GLU A 120 -38.98 -33.58 -4.94
CA GLU A 120 -38.65 -32.25 -5.44
C GLU A 120 -37.21 -32.22 -5.94
N LEU A 121 -36.99 -31.73 -7.16
CA LEU A 121 -35.65 -31.57 -7.72
C LEU A 121 -34.90 -30.46 -6.96
N VAL A 122 -33.84 -30.81 -6.25
CA VAL A 122 -33.08 -29.86 -5.43
C VAL A 122 -31.75 -29.45 -6.05
N SER A 123 -31.10 -30.32 -6.83
CA SER A 123 -29.83 -29.98 -7.49
C SER A 123 -29.49 -30.91 -8.65
N TYR A 124 -28.46 -30.53 -9.40
CA TYR A 124 -27.78 -31.32 -10.41
C TYR A 124 -26.33 -31.55 -9.99
N ILE A 125 -25.87 -32.79 -10.11
CA ILE A 125 -24.50 -33.20 -9.79
C ILE A 125 -23.77 -33.49 -11.10
N ILE A 126 -22.80 -32.65 -11.43
CA ILE A 126 -21.91 -32.81 -12.58
C ILE A 126 -20.62 -33.45 -12.08
N SER A 127 -20.31 -34.63 -12.61
CA SER A 127 -19.15 -35.44 -12.21
C SER A 127 -18.15 -35.60 -13.36
N ASN A 128 -16.98 -36.18 -13.03
CA ASN A 128 -15.81 -36.32 -13.91
C ASN A 128 -15.21 -34.98 -14.35
N VAL A 129 -15.49 -33.91 -13.60
CA VAL A 129 -14.86 -32.61 -13.83
C VAL A 129 -13.43 -32.66 -13.33
N THR A 130 -12.48 -32.21 -14.13
CA THR A 130 -11.09 -32.06 -13.69
C THR A 130 -10.70 -30.59 -13.68
N ILE A 131 -10.17 -30.13 -12.54
CA ILE A 131 -9.60 -28.79 -12.37
C ILE A 131 -8.08 -28.88 -12.59
N PRO A 132 -7.51 -28.08 -13.50
CA PRO A 132 -6.09 -28.18 -13.82
C PRO A 132 -5.21 -27.60 -12.69
N ALA A 133 -4.18 -28.35 -12.31
CA ALA A 133 -3.15 -27.86 -11.38
C ALA A 133 -2.14 -26.93 -12.06
N ASN A 134 -2.07 -26.93 -13.39
CA ASN A 134 -1.21 -26.05 -14.17
C ASN A 134 -2.07 -25.11 -15.00
N GLN A 135 -1.83 -23.81 -14.88
CA GLN A 135 -2.47 -22.75 -15.65
C GLN A 135 -1.42 -22.06 -16.49
N ILE A 136 -1.83 -21.47 -17.61
CA ILE A 136 -0.91 -20.75 -18.49
C ILE A 136 -1.04 -19.26 -18.17
N TYR A 137 0.10 -18.56 -18.12
CA TYR A 137 0.11 -17.11 -17.97
C TYR A 137 -0.65 -16.45 -19.13
N ALA A 138 -1.56 -15.54 -18.78
CA ALA A 138 -2.18 -14.61 -19.70
C ALA A 138 -1.94 -13.19 -19.19
N GLU A 139 -1.51 -12.30 -20.08
CA GLU A 139 -1.21 -10.93 -19.69
C GLU A 139 -2.46 -10.25 -19.11
N ASN A 140 -2.33 -9.70 -17.89
CA ASN A 140 -3.40 -9.01 -17.17
C ASN A 140 -4.72 -9.80 -17.01
N SER A 141 -4.65 -11.14 -17.07
CA SER A 141 -5.81 -12.05 -16.98
C SER A 141 -5.38 -13.46 -16.57
N PHE A 142 -6.33 -14.39 -16.59
CA PHE A 142 -6.05 -15.83 -16.55
C PHE A 142 -6.22 -16.43 -17.95
N SER A 143 -5.63 -17.60 -18.21
CA SER A 143 -5.80 -18.31 -19.49
C SER A 143 -7.22 -18.81 -19.71
N SER A 144 -7.64 -19.01 -20.97
CA SER A 144 -8.89 -19.71 -21.28
C SER A 144 -8.91 -21.11 -20.63
N GLY A 145 -10.10 -21.55 -20.22
CA GLY A 145 -10.33 -22.90 -19.69
C GLY A 145 -9.96 -23.14 -18.22
N VAL A 146 -9.48 -22.13 -17.47
CA VAL A 146 -9.10 -22.31 -16.05
C VAL A 146 -10.11 -21.73 -15.06
N PHE A 147 -11.19 -21.12 -15.57
CA PHE A 147 -12.21 -20.44 -14.77
C PHE A 147 -13.59 -21.05 -15.01
N PRO A 148 -13.95 -22.14 -14.30
CA PRO A 148 -15.12 -22.91 -14.62
C PRO A 148 -16.41 -22.16 -14.28
N MET A 149 -17.42 -22.37 -15.13
CA MET A 149 -18.74 -21.77 -15.01
C MET A 149 -19.82 -22.82 -15.25
N VAL A 150 -20.99 -22.63 -14.64
CA VAL A 150 -22.14 -23.51 -14.84
C VAL A 150 -23.43 -22.71 -15.06
N ALA A 151 -24.30 -23.22 -15.91
CA ALA A 151 -25.63 -22.66 -16.17
C ALA A 151 -26.69 -23.77 -16.06
N VAL A 152 -27.89 -23.39 -15.60
CA VAL A 152 -29.09 -24.23 -15.58
C VAL A 152 -30.22 -23.40 -16.18
N THR A 153 -30.92 -23.94 -17.18
CA THR A 153 -32.03 -23.25 -17.85
C THR A 153 -33.35 -23.46 -17.10
N GLU A 154 -34.37 -22.68 -17.46
CA GLU A 154 -35.71 -22.79 -16.85
C GLU A 154 -36.49 -24.04 -17.34
N GLY A 155 -36.01 -24.70 -18.40
CA GLY A 155 -36.61 -25.91 -18.98
C GLY A 155 -35.82 -26.46 -20.17
N GLU A 156 -36.13 -27.68 -20.60
CA GLU A 156 -35.50 -28.38 -21.73
C GLU A 156 -35.56 -27.62 -23.08
N ARG A 157 -36.54 -26.73 -23.26
CA ARG A 157 -36.69 -25.89 -24.49
C ARG A 157 -36.11 -24.50 -24.33
N ASP A 158 -35.63 -24.14 -23.14
CA ASP A 158 -34.97 -22.87 -22.91
C ASP A 158 -33.49 -23.01 -23.30
N HIS A 159 -33.08 -22.23 -24.29
CA HIS A 159 -31.71 -22.22 -24.81
C HIS A 159 -30.90 -21.02 -24.30
N ASN A 160 -31.40 -20.32 -23.27
CA ASN A 160 -30.72 -19.17 -22.69
C ASN A 160 -29.93 -19.57 -21.43
N LEU A 161 -28.63 -19.80 -21.62
CA LEU A 161 -27.70 -20.18 -20.56
C LEU A 161 -27.27 -18.94 -19.77
N LYS A 162 -27.61 -18.88 -18.49
CA LYS A 162 -27.13 -17.86 -17.56
C LYS A 162 -25.98 -18.45 -16.73
N PHE A 163 -24.77 -18.25 -17.20
CA PHE A 163 -23.57 -18.80 -16.59
C PHE A 163 -23.22 -18.10 -15.29
N LYS A 164 -22.87 -18.93 -14.31
CA LYS A 164 -22.36 -18.54 -13.00
C LYS A 164 -20.95 -19.03 -12.80
N ASN A 165 -20.07 -18.14 -12.40
CA ASN A 165 -18.68 -18.50 -12.11
C ASN A 165 -18.61 -19.39 -10.86
N LEU A 166 -17.60 -20.27 -10.78
CA LEU A 166 -17.39 -21.12 -9.62
C LEU A 166 -16.17 -20.69 -8.79
N PHE A 167 -15.23 -19.98 -9.41
CA PHE A 167 -13.89 -19.73 -8.86
C PHE A 167 -13.72 -18.25 -8.44
N GLY A 168 -12.71 -18.01 -7.62
CA GLY A 168 -12.15 -16.68 -7.39
C GLY A 168 -10.78 -16.54 -8.06
N VAL A 169 -10.16 -15.37 -7.94
CA VAL A 169 -8.84 -15.10 -8.50
C VAL A 169 -7.90 -14.54 -7.47
N LEU A 170 -6.70 -15.11 -7.43
CA LEU A 170 -5.56 -14.51 -6.75
C LEU A 170 -4.83 -13.59 -7.73
N LYS A 171 -4.71 -12.30 -7.39
CA LYS A 171 -3.95 -11.32 -8.18
C LYS A 171 -2.64 -10.99 -7.46
N LEU A 172 -1.53 -11.38 -8.08
CA LEU A 172 -0.17 -11.05 -7.66
C LEU A 172 0.38 -9.88 -8.46
N GLN A 173 1.22 -9.08 -7.81
CA GLN A 173 1.77 -7.84 -8.35
C GLN A 173 3.27 -7.83 -8.05
N LEU A 174 4.09 -8.22 -9.03
CA LEU A 174 5.52 -8.42 -8.83
C LEU A 174 6.35 -7.31 -9.52
N PHE A 175 7.45 -6.92 -8.87
CA PHE A 175 8.45 -5.97 -9.36
C PHE A 175 9.84 -6.58 -9.30
N GLY A 176 10.74 -6.08 -10.13
CA GLY A 176 12.14 -6.46 -10.11
C GLY A 176 12.70 -6.58 -11.52
N GLU A 177 13.87 -7.20 -11.61
CA GLU A 177 14.58 -7.42 -12.88
C GLU A 177 14.36 -8.84 -13.45
N ARG A 178 13.75 -9.74 -12.68
CA ARG A 178 13.65 -11.17 -13.01
C ARG A 178 12.76 -11.47 -14.21
N VAL A 179 13.11 -12.52 -14.95
CA VAL A 179 12.23 -13.14 -15.95
C VAL A 179 11.55 -14.34 -15.31
N ILE A 180 10.26 -14.20 -14.99
CA ILE A 180 9.50 -15.20 -14.23
C ILE A 180 9.10 -16.36 -15.12
N LYS A 181 9.50 -17.58 -14.72
CA LYS A 181 9.24 -18.84 -15.41
C LYS A 181 7.99 -19.54 -14.89
N SER A 182 7.78 -19.52 -13.58
CA SER A 182 6.58 -20.10 -12.97
C SER A 182 6.26 -19.48 -11.61
N ILE A 183 4.98 -19.50 -11.23
CA ILE A 183 4.52 -19.12 -9.90
C ILE A 183 3.67 -20.25 -9.32
N THR A 184 4.04 -20.76 -8.15
CA THR A 184 3.31 -21.84 -7.47
C THR A 184 2.66 -21.33 -6.21
N VAL A 185 1.36 -21.59 -6.05
CA VAL A 185 0.60 -21.29 -4.83
C VAL A 185 0.33 -22.59 -4.08
N THR A 186 0.67 -22.63 -2.80
CA THR A 186 0.45 -23.81 -1.93
C THR A 186 -0.24 -23.40 -0.63
N GLY A 187 -1.35 -24.06 -0.29
CA GLY A 187 -2.05 -23.83 0.97
C GLY A 187 -1.28 -24.39 2.18
N LYS A 188 -1.30 -23.68 3.31
CA LYS A 188 -0.58 -24.09 4.54
C LYS A 188 -1.32 -25.10 5.41
N SER A 189 -2.59 -25.37 5.11
CA SER A 189 -3.45 -26.27 5.87
C SER A 189 -3.84 -27.50 5.04
N ASP A 190 -2.98 -27.91 4.11
CA ASP A 190 -3.22 -29.01 3.18
C ASP A 190 -4.48 -28.83 2.31
N GLU A 191 -4.83 -27.60 1.97
CA GLU A 191 -5.96 -27.29 1.10
C GLU A 191 -5.79 -27.94 -0.29
N ILE A 192 -6.84 -28.58 -0.81
CA ILE A 192 -6.88 -29.12 -2.17
C ILE A 192 -7.29 -28.00 -3.12
N LEU A 193 -6.49 -27.73 -4.15
CA LEU A 193 -6.65 -26.60 -5.06
C LEU A 193 -6.96 -27.02 -6.51
N ALA A 194 -6.67 -28.26 -6.88
CA ALA A 194 -6.91 -28.79 -8.22
C ALA A 194 -7.07 -30.32 -8.21
N GLY A 195 -7.52 -30.90 -9.33
CA GLY A 195 -7.77 -32.34 -9.48
C GLY A 195 -9.23 -32.66 -9.80
N ALA A 196 -9.64 -33.90 -9.56
CA ALA A 196 -11.02 -34.33 -9.77
C ALA A 196 -11.98 -33.53 -8.87
N ALA A 197 -13.11 -33.15 -9.43
CA ALA A 197 -14.11 -32.32 -8.79
C ALA A 197 -15.53 -32.74 -9.15
N THR A 198 -16.44 -32.36 -8.27
CA THR A 198 -17.89 -32.41 -8.49
C THR A 198 -18.44 -31.00 -8.47
N ILE A 199 -19.31 -30.67 -9.42
CA ILE A 199 -20.04 -29.39 -9.45
C ILE A 199 -21.49 -29.64 -9.08
N ILE A 200 -22.00 -28.81 -8.17
CA ILE A 200 -23.40 -28.82 -7.75
C ILE A 200 -24.07 -27.57 -8.31
N ALA A 201 -25.03 -27.76 -9.19
CA ALA A 201 -25.84 -26.69 -9.77
C ALA A 201 -27.28 -26.79 -9.27
N TYR A 202 -28.02 -25.69 -9.26
CA TYR A 202 -29.33 -25.61 -8.64
C TYR A 202 -30.39 -25.11 -9.64
N PRO A 203 -31.56 -25.77 -9.73
CA PRO A 203 -32.63 -25.40 -10.66
C PRO A 203 -33.29 -24.05 -10.32
N ASP A 204 -33.26 -23.66 -9.05
CA ASP A 204 -33.82 -22.38 -8.55
C ASP A 204 -32.91 -21.17 -8.87
N GLY A 205 -31.75 -21.40 -9.50
CA GLY A 205 -30.75 -20.37 -9.73
C GLY A 205 -30.05 -19.92 -8.45
N SER A 206 -29.89 -20.79 -7.44
CA SER A 206 -29.00 -20.57 -6.30
C SER A 206 -27.51 -20.55 -6.71
N ILE A 207 -26.61 -20.20 -5.79
CA ILE A 207 -25.17 -20.14 -6.05
C ILE A 207 -24.61 -21.56 -6.18
N PRO A 208 -24.00 -21.93 -7.32
CA PRO A 208 -23.45 -23.27 -7.52
C PRO A 208 -22.18 -23.49 -6.69
N LYS A 209 -21.84 -24.76 -6.48
CA LYS A 209 -20.66 -25.17 -5.68
C LYS A 209 -19.71 -26.03 -6.50
N VAL A 210 -18.44 -25.98 -6.13
CA VAL A 210 -17.41 -26.90 -6.59
C VAL A 210 -16.81 -27.60 -5.38
N GLU A 211 -16.71 -28.92 -5.44
CA GLU A 211 -16.16 -29.77 -4.39
C GLU A 211 -15.01 -30.59 -4.99
N LEU A 212 -13.79 -30.42 -4.46
CA LEU A 212 -12.59 -31.12 -4.91
C LEU A 212 -12.39 -32.42 -4.13
N ASP A 213 -11.95 -33.46 -4.83
CA ASP A 213 -11.68 -34.76 -4.24
C ASP A 213 -10.44 -34.73 -3.33
N MET A 214 -10.47 -35.50 -2.24
CA MET A 214 -9.38 -35.53 -1.24
C MET A 214 -8.01 -35.96 -1.81
N GLY A 215 -7.96 -36.59 -2.98
CA GLY A 215 -6.74 -37.00 -3.67
C GLY A 215 -6.17 -35.93 -4.62
N GLY A 216 -6.77 -34.74 -4.67
CA GLY A 216 -6.35 -33.65 -5.55
C GLY A 216 -4.99 -33.04 -5.19
N ALA A 217 -4.52 -32.15 -6.07
CA ALA A 217 -3.29 -31.41 -5.87
C ALA A 217 -3.48 -30.31 -4.82
N LYS A 218 -2.47 -30.11 -3.98
CA LYS A 218 -2.42 -29.09 -2.92
C LYS A 218 -1.82 -27.75 -3.38
N SER A 219 -1.41 -27.71 -4.64
CA SER A 219 -0.81 -26.54 -5.26
C SER A 219 -1.35 -26.33 -6.66
N VAL A 220 -1.32 -25.08 -7.09
CA VAL A 220 -1.58 -24.66 -8.47
C VAL A 220 -0.37 -23.88 -8.95
N THR A 221 0.10 -24.19 -10.15
CA THR A 221 1.25 -23.55 -10.80
C THR A 221 0.78 -22.74 -12.00
N LEU A 222 1.20 -21.49 -12.09
CA LEU A 222 1.08 -20.64 -13.26
C LEU A 222 2.38 -20.75 -14.07
N ASP A 223 2.29 -21.35 -15.25
CA ASP A 223 3.37 -21.52 -16.22
C ASP A 223 3.49 -20.26 -17.09
N CYS A 224 4.65 -19.60 -17.04
CA CYS A 224 4.94 -18.39 -17.80
C CYS A 224 5.62 -18.68 -19.15
N GLY A 225 5.70 -19.94 -19.57
CA GLY A 225 6.23 -20.36 -20.87
C GLY A 225 7.72 -20.05 -21.01
N SER A 226 8.08 -19.23 -22.00
CA SER A 226 9.47 -18.76 -22.18
C SER A 226 9.93 -17.77 -21.10
N GLY A 227 9.00 -17.35 -20.25
CA GLY A 227 9.22 -16.43 -19.15
C GLY A 227 8.61 -15.05 -19.39
N VAL A 228 8.22 -14.39 -18.31
CA VAL A 228 7.60 -13.06 -18.28
C VAL A 228 8.57 -12.09 -17.62
N GLN A 229 9.06 -11.12 -18.37
CA GLN A 229 9.89 -10.04 -17.84
C GLN A 229 9.04 -9.16 -16.93
N ILE A 230 9.38 -9.08 -15.64
CA ILE A 230 8.77 -8.12 -14.73
C ILE A 230 9.49 -6.78 -14.80
N ASN A 231 8.87 -5.74 -14.24
CA ASN A 231 9.30 -4.37 -14.37
C ASN A 231 9.62 -3.76 -13.00
N GLU A 232 10.65 -2.92 -12.94
CA GLU A 232 11.11 -2.27 -11.70
C GLU A 232 10.23 -1.08 -11.26
N ASP A 233 9.55 -0.43 -12.20
CA ASP A 233 8.75 0.79 -11.98
C ASP A 233 7.26 0.47 -11.75
N GLU A 234 6.70 -0.45 -12.53
CA GLU A 234 5.28 -0.78 -12.57
C GLU A 234 5.04 -2.28 -12.34
N PRO A 235 4.02 -2.67 -11.55
CA PRO A 235 3.82 -4.07 -11.21
C PRO A 235 3.45 -4.86 -12.44
N THR A 236 4.13 -5.98 -12.66
CA THR A 236 3.64 -6.99 -13.56
C THR A 236 2.60 -7.84 -12.83
N VAL A 237 1.41 -7.93 -13.41
CA VAL A 237 0.26 -8.61 -12.81
C VAL A 237 0.20 -10.06 -13.26
N PHE A 238 0.03 -10.95 -12.30
CA PHE A 238 -0.22 -12.38 -12.51
C PHE A 238 -1.55 -12.75 -11.86
N MET A 239 -2.45 -13.41 -12.60
CA MET A 239 -3.74 -13.85 -12.08
C MET A 239 -3.83 -15.37 -12.12
N ILE A 240 -4.23 -15.95 -11.00
CA ILE A 240 -4.36 -17.41 -10.83
C ILE A 240 -5.80 -17.70 -10.41
N ALA A 241 -6.51 -18.49 -11.20
CA ALA A 241 -7.86 -18.93 -10.86
C ALA A 241 -7.79 -20.00 -9.78
N LEU A 242 -8.53 -19.83 -8.68
CA LEU A 242 -8.51 -20.78 -7.57
C LEU A 242 -9.95 -21.13 -7.12
N PRO A 243 -10.20 -22.37 -6.68
CA PRO A 243 -11.47 -22.74 -6.09
C PRO A 243 -11.71 -21.93 -4.81
N PRO A 244 -12.97 -21.67 -4.42
CA PRO A 244 -13.28 -21.00 -3.16
C PRO A 244 -12.65 -21.73 -1.98
N THR A 245 -11.67 -21.10 -1.33
CA THR A 245 -10.80 -21.74 -0.35
C THR A 245 -10.51 -20.78 0.79
N PRO A 246 -10.80 -21.14 2.05
CA PRO A 246 -10.61 -20.23 3.19
C PRO A 246 -9.14 -19.85 3.49
N PHE A 247 -8.19 -20.69 3.08
CA PHE A 247 -6.76 -20.58 3.43
C PHE A 247 -6.53 -20.22 4.90
N LYS A 248 -6.98 -21.08 5.82
CA LYS A 248 -7.06 -20.74 7.26
C LYS A 248 -5.68 -20.40 7.86
N GLY A 249 -4.63 -21.07 7.41
CA GLY A 249 -3.24 -20.79 7.80
C GLY A 249 -2.51 -19.82 6.87
N GLY A 250 -3.19 -19.27 5.86
CA GLY A 250 -2.57 -18.61 4.72
C GLY A 250 -2.09 -19.60 3.65
N PHE A 251 -1.21 -19.12 2.78
CA PHE A 251 -0.59 -19.86 1.69
C PHE A 251 0.83 -19.34 1.45
N ASP A 252 1.63 -20.18 0.80
CA ASP A 252 2.96 -19.86 0.30
C ASP A 252 2.91 -19.64 -1.20
N ILE A 253 3.70 -18.67 -1.67
CA ILE A 253 3.91 -18.38 -3.08
C ILE A 253 5.39 -18.54 -3.38
N GLU A 254 5.70 -19.45 -4.29
CA GLU A 254 7.03 -19.64 -4.84
C GLU A 254 7.07 -19.04 -6.25
N VAL A 255 7.91 -18.02 -6.43
CA VAL A 255 8.20 -17.40 -7.71
C VAL A 255 9.54 -17.92 -8.20
N ARG A 256 9.54 -18.60 -9.34
CA ARG A 256 10.75 -19.14 -9.98
C ARG A 256 11.07 -18.36 -11.23
N ASP A 257 12.33 -17.97 -11.40
CA ASP A 257 12.80 -17.31 -12.62
C ASP A 257 13.39 -18.28 -13.66
N ASN A 258 13.86 -17.72 -14.77
CA ASN A 258 14.48 -18.49 -15.87
C ASN A 258 15.87 -19.07 -15.53
N GLU A 259 16.48 -18.66 -14.42
CA GLU A 259 17.74 -19.22 -13.90
C GLU A 259 17.47 -20.31 -12.83
N ASP A 260 16.19 -20.66 -12.63
CA ASP A 260 15.68 -21.60 -11.63
C ASP A 260 15.89 -21.14 -10.18
N GLU A 261 16.23 -19.87 -9.94
CA GLU A 261 16.23 -19.27 -8.60
C GLU A 261 14.79 -19.11 -8.09
N VAL A 262 14.61 -19.25 -6.77
CA VAL A 262 13.29 -19.24 -6.14
C VAL A 262 13.21 -18.16 -5.09
N VAL A 263 12.22 -17.30 -5.24
CA VAL A 263 11.78 -16.31 -4.28
C VAL A 263 10.48 -16.81 -3.64
N THR A 264 10.46 -16.94 -2.31
CA THR A 264 9.26 -17.36 -1.58
C THR A 264 8.73 -16.23 -0.72
N PHE A 265 7.43 -16.00 -0.76
CA PHE A 265 6.73 -15.18 0.22
C PHE A 265 5.48 -15.86 0.73
N SER A 266 5.14 -15.55 1.98
CA SER A 266 4.20 -16.29 2.79
C SER A 266 3.17 -15.35 3.41
N THR A 267 1.91 -15.77 3.41
CA THR A 267 0.90 -15.15 4.28
C THR A 267 0.86 -15.86 5.63
N ILE A 268 0.54 -15.11 6.70
CA ILE A 268 0.45 -15.63 8.09
C ILE A 268 -0.95 -15.49 8.70
N SER A 269 -1.90 -14.97 7.93
CA SER A 269 -3.29 -14.78 8.32
C SER A 269 -4.22 -15.43 7.30
N PRO A 270 -5.49 -15.72 7.66
CA PRO A 270 -6.49 -16.17 6.70
C PRO A 270 -6.62 -15.19 5.53
N ASN A 271 -6.56 -15.72 4.31
CA ASN A 271 -6.70 -14.96 3.07
C ASN A 271 -7.65 -15.74 2.13
N PRO A 272 -8.97 -15.65 2.35
CA PRO A 272 -9.92 -16.48 1.62
C PRO A 272 -9.95 -16.10 0.14
N ILE A 273 -9.91 -17.12 -0.72
CA ILE A 273 -10.40 -17.00 -2.09
C ILE A 273 -11.91 -17.22 -2.05
N GLU A 274 -12.64 -16.19 -2.46
CA GLU A 274 -14.09 -16.24 -2.56
C GLU A 274 -14.53 -16.34 -4.03
N ARG A 275 -15.62 -17.03 -4.27
CA ARG A 275 -16.24 -17.14 -5.59
C ARG A 275 -16.51 -15.75 -6.16
N SER A 276 -16.13 -15.55 -7.42
CA SER A 276 -16.31 -14.29 -8.17
C SER A 276 -15.57 -13.08 -7.57
N VAL A 277 -14.60 -13.29 -6.68
CA VAL A 277 -13.80 -12.23 -6.04
C VAL A 277 -12.36 -12.27 -6.51
N ILE A 278 -11.73 -11.10 -6.67
CA ILE A 278 -10.26 -11.02 -6.71
C ILE A 278 -9.73 -10.74 -5.31
N LEU A 279 -8.90 -11.66 -4.82
CA LEU A 279 -7.98 -11.36 -3.76
C LEU A 279 -6.74 -10.67 -4.33
N CYS A 280 -6.62 -9.36 -4.11
CA CYS A 280 -5.46 -8.58 -4.57
C CYS A 280 -4.38 -8.60 -3.50
N MET A 281 -3.24 -9.23 -3.80
CA MET A 281 -2.10 -9.26 -2.89
C MET A 281 -1.33 -7.93 -2.90
N PRO A 282 -0.65 -7.58 -1.80
CA PRO A 282 0.30 -6.49 -1.78
C PRO A 282 1.35 -6.64 -2.89
N GLU A 283 1.89 -5.49 -3.29
CA GLU A 283 3.02 -5.40 -4.21
C GLU A 283 4.28 -6.04 -3.61
N VAL A 284 4.94 -6.93 -4.36
CA VAL A 284 6.14 -7.66 -3.91
C VAL A 284 7.31 -7.38 -4.84
N ASP A 285 8.38 -6.82 -4.29
CA ASP A 285 9.67 -6.69 -4.97
C ASP A 285 10.43 -8.00 -4.82
N THR A 286 10.73 -8.66 -5.94
CA THR A 286 11.44 -9.95 -5.97
C THR A 286 12.94 -9.80 -5.75
N ASP A 287 13.47 -8.58 -5.78
CA ASP A 287 14.89 -8.28 -5.66
C ASP A 287 15.23 -7.80 -4.23
N GLU A 288 14.26 -7.29 -3.46
CA GLU A 288 14.41 -6.90 -2.04
C GLU A 288 14.89 -8.07 -1.13
N LEU A 289 14.80 -9.31 -1.61
CA LEU A 289 15.19 -10.52 -0.86
C LEU A 289 16.66 -10.91 -1.02
N GLU A 290 17.41 -10.23 -1.90
CA GLU A 290 18.86 -10.36 -1.99
C GLU A 290 19.53 -9.34 -1.05
N ASP A 291 20.31 -9.83 -0.08
CA ASP A 291 21.11 -8.96 0.78
C ASP A 291 22.26 -8.34 -0.03
N ASP A 292 22.04 -7.11 -0.48
CA ASP A 292 23.04 -6.29 -1.19
C ASP A 292 24.13 -5.74 -0.25
N GLY A 293 24.07 -6.05 1.06
CA GLY A 293 25.00 -5.55 2.07
C GLY A 293 24.84 -4.05 2.38
N ILE A 294 23.84 -3.37 1.81
CA ILE A 294 23.56 -1.96 2.04
C ILE A 294 22.57 -1.82 3.21
N LYS A 295 22.97 -1.07 4.23
CA LYS A 295 22.13 -0.87 5.43
C LYS A 295 20.82 -0.16 5.06
N ASN A 296 19.71 -0.88 5.19
CA ASN A 296 18.37 -0.35 4.95
C ASN A 296 17.84 0.38 6.21
N LEU A 297 17.73 1.70 6.13
CA LEU A 297 17.26 2.56 7.22
C LEU A 297 15.73 2.54 7.41
N SER A 298 14.98 2.01 6.44
CA SER A 298 13.52 1.85 6.53
C SER A 298 13.06 0.60 7.29
N LEU A 299 13.99 -0.10 7.95
CA LEU A 299 13.71 -1.27 8.80
C LEU A 299 13.88 -0.94 10.30
N PRO A 300 13.03 -1.48 11.19
CA PRO A 300 11.87 -2.34 10.89
C PRO A 300 10.67 -1.56 10.33
N THR A 301 10.67 -0.23 10.42
CA THR A 301 9.60 0.62 9.88
C THR A 301 10.17 1.84 9.18
N PRO A 302 9.52 2.33 8.10
CA PRO A 302 9.94 3.55 7.43
C PRO A 302 9.66 4.79 8.29
N ALA A 303 10.36 5.90 8.02
CA ALA A 303 10.20 7.14 8.76
C ALA A 303 10.46 8.38 7.90
N ASN A 304 10.12 9.57 8.41
CA ASN A 304 10.48 10.84 7.75
C ASN A 304 11.89 11.33 8.10
N SER A 305 12.50 10.78 9.16
CA SER A 305 13.86 11.09 9.57
C SER A 305 14.64 9.80 9.81
N TYR A 306 15.89 9.75 9.36
CA TYR A 306 16.78 8.60 9.52
C TYR A 306 18.07 9.01 10.22
N ILE A 307 18.43 8.31 11.30
CA ILE A 307 19.66 8.54 12.05
C ILE A 307 20.79 7.76 11.39
N VAL A 308 21.89 8.46 11.08
CA VAL A 308 23.12 7.90 10.53
C VAL A 308 24.26 8.26 11.48
N SER A 309 24.93 7.26 12.04
CA SER A 309 25.95 7.46 13.07
C SER A 309 27.37 7.07 12.63
N GLU A 310 27.53 6.69 11.36
CA GLU A 310 28.79 6.22 10.80
C GLU A 310 28.86 6.52 9.30
N ALA A 311 30.08 6.56 8.77
CA ALA A 311 30.27 6.67 7.33
C ALA A 311 29.85 5.37 6.64
N GLY A 312 29.19 5.47 5.49
CA GLY A 312 28.75 4.30 4.74
C GLY A 312 27.80 4.60 3.59
N THR A 313 27.29 3.53 3.01
CA THR A 313 26.20 3.58 2.03
C THR A 313 24.94 3.02 2.68
N PHE A 314 23.84 3.74 2.50
CA PHE A 314 22.57 3.47 3.15
C PHE A 314 21.45 3.56 2.12
N LYS A 315 20.36 2.84 2.36
CA LYS A 315 19.15 2.91 1.53
C LYS A 315 17.89 3.07 2.39
N PHE A 316 16.86 3.68 1.82
CA PHE A 316 15.51 3.70 2.42
C PHE A 316 14.43 3.72 1.35
N LYS A 317 13.28 3.10 1.65
CA LYS A 317 12.17 2.94 0.71
C LYS A 317 11.46 4.27 0.45
N THR A 318 11.08 4.55 -0.80
CA THR A 318 10.33 5.77 -1.18
C THR A 318 8.84 5.65 -0.87
N VAL A 319 8.52 5.63 0.43
CA VAL A 319 7.16 5.63 0.97
C VAL A 319 6.91 6.90 1.80
N LYS A 320 5.64 7.23 2.00
CA LYS A 320 5.23 8.44 2.72
C LYS A 320 5.43 8.24 4.23
N GLY A 321 6.60 8.65 4.69
CA GLY A 321 6.98 8.67 6.09
C GLY A 321 6.80 7.30 6.77
N ASN A 322 5.91 7.25 7.74
CA ASN A 322 5.72 6.11 8.64
C ASN A 322 4.70 5.09 8.14
N THR A 323 4.59 4.93 6.82
CA THR A 323 3.59 4.07 6.15
C THR A 323 4.22 3.28 5.03
N ASP A 324 3.52 2.26 4.52
CA ASP A 324 3.91 1.54 3.30
C ASP A 324 3.36 2.18 2.01
N THR A 325 2.77 3.38 2.12
CA THR A 325 2.17 4.07 0.97
C THR A 325 3.26 4.70 0.12
N LEU A 326 3.38 4.31 -1.15
CA LEU A 326 4.34 4.91 -2.09
C LEU A 326 4.13 6.41 -2.27
N VAL A 327 5.23 7.14 -2.52
CA VAL A 327 5.20 8.59 -2.77
C VAL A 327 4.67 8.96 -4.16
N GLY A 328 4.68 8.01 -5.11
CA GLY A 328 4.34 8.20 -6.51
C GLY A 328 5.44 7.67 -7.43
N LYS A 329 5.36 8.01 -8.73
CA LYS A 329 6.38 7.63 -9.72
C LYS A 329 7.59 8.58 -9.63
N VAL A 330 8.66 8.10 -9.00
CA VAL A 330 9.91 8.85 -8.84
C VAL A 330 10.72 8.75 -10.12
N ALA A 331 11.17 9.90 -10.65
CA ALA A 331 12.04 9.98 -11.82
C ALA A 331 13.43 10.52 -11.48
N GLN A 332 13.55 11.28 -10.39
CA GLN A 332 14.82 11.85 -9.93
C GLN A 332 14.86 11.91 -8.40
N VAL A 333 16.06 11.83 -7.85
CA VAL A 333 16.34 12.16 -6.44
C VAL A 333 17.40 13.24 -6.34
N GLU A 334 17.33 14.05 -5.29
CA GLU A 334 18.23 15.18 -5.08
C GLU A 334 18.44 15.47 -3.59
N VAL A 335 19.67 15.83 -3.22
CA VAL A 335 19.95 16.48 -1.93
C VAL A 335 19.53 17.94 -2.02
N LEU A 336 18.46 18.32 -1.34
CA LEU A 336 17.94 19.69 -1.36
C LEU A 336 18.86 20.67 -0.62
N TRP A 337 19.39 20.25 0.52
CA TRP A 337 20.32 21.03 1.33
C TRP A 337 21.05 20.14 2.32
N GLU A 338 22.22 20.62 2.74
CA GLU A 338 23.08 20.07 3.79
C GLU A 338 23.48 21.20 4.74
N SER A 339 23.59 20.93 6.04
CA SER A 339 24.03 21.92 7.04
C SER A 339 24.74 21.25 8.22
N PHE A 340 25.81 21.89 8.71
CA PHE A 340 26.45 21.53 9.98
C PHE A 340 25.70 22.06 11.22
N GLY A 341 24.65 22.87 11.03
CA GLY A 341 23.99 23.58 12.13
C GLY A 341 24.81 24.77 12.67
N THR A 342 25.76 25.29 11.88
CA THR A 342 26.67 26.37 12.26
C THR A 342 26.58 27.54 11.27
N ASP A 343 27.39 28.57 11.47
CA ASP A 343 27.54 29.70 10.56
C ASP A 343 28.43 29.36 9.34
N GLN A 344 28.88 28.11 9.21
CA GLN A 344 29.60 27.59 8.05
C GLN A 344 28.73 26.59 7.31
N ALA A 345 28.51 26.83 6.01
CA ALA A 345 27.86 25.85 5.15
C ALA A 345 28.83 24.72 4.79
N PRO A 346 28.36 23.46 4.70
CA PRO A 346 29.09 22.41 4.00
C PRO A 346 29.26 22.75 2.52
N ASN A 347 30.29 22.18 1.89
CA ASN A 347 30.36 22.07 0.44
C ASN A 347 29.58 20.81 0.00
N PRO A 348 29.03 20.78 -1.24
CA PRO A 348 28.43 19.56 -1.77
C PRO A 348 29.40 18.37 -1.66
N GLY A 349 28.95 17.28 -1.03
CA GLY A 349 29.77 16.09 -0.79
C GLY A 349 30.43 16.03 0.59
N ASP A 350 30.34 17.09 1.42
CA ASP A 350 30.87 17.07 2.79
C ASP A 350 30.07 16.15 3.72
N LEU A 351 28.74 16.07 3.54
CA LEU A 351 27.88 15.14 4.30
C LEU A 351 27.44 13.97 3.41
N ILE A 352 26.80 14.26 2.28
CA ILE A 352 26.27 13.28 1.31
C ILE A 352 27.04 13.39 0.00
N GLN A 353 27.82 12.36 -0.35
CA GLN A 353 28.63 12.34 -1.59
C GLN A 353 27.81 12.03 -2.83
N SER A 354 26.82 11.15 -2.72
CA SER A 354 26.00 10.73 -3.85
C SER A 354 24.63 10.28 -3.39
N VAL A 355 23.64 10.49 -4.27
CA VAL A 355 22.29 9.93 -4.15
C VAL A 355 21.92 9.27 -5.47
N SER A 356 21.17 8.17 -5.37
CA SER A 356 20.64 7.45 -6.52
C SER A 356 19.28 6.87 -6.17
N TYR A 357 18.49 6.58 -7.21
CA TYR A 357 17.18 5.95 -7.07
C TYR A 357 17.11 4.74 -7.98
N GLN A 358 16.89 3.57 -7.38
CA GLN A 358 16.72 2.29 -8.06
C GLN A 358 15.79 1.43 -7.22
N LYS A 359 14.96 0.60 -7.86
CA LYS A 359 14.10 -0.39 -7.18
C LYS A 359 13.27 0.20 -6.01
N ARG A 360 12.71 1.41 -6.17
CA ARG A 360 11.94 2.10 -5.11
C ARG A 360 12.73 2.46 -3.84
N TYR A 361 14.04 2.40 -3.89
CA TYR A 361 14.93 2.86 -2.83
C TYR A 361 15.67 4.11 -3.25
N ILE A 362 15.77 5.06 -2.32
CA ILE A 362 16.84 6.06 -2.37
C ILE A 362 18.05 5.44 -1.71
N THR A 363 19.15 5.34 -2.46
CA THR A 363 20.46 4.95 -1.93
C THR A 363 21.36 6.17 -1.89
N PHE A 364 21.99 6.42 -0.74
CA PHE A 364 22.94 7.51 -0.58
C PHE A 364 24.22 7.04 0.10
N THR A 365 25.32 7.72 -0.22
CA THR A 365 26.64 7.46 0.37
C THR A 365 27.10 8.72 1.10
N THR A 366 27.49 8.56 2.35
CA THR A 366 28.06 9.68 3.13
C THR A 366 29.49 9.97 2.70
N SER A 367 30.08 11.04 3.22
CA SER A 367 31.53 11.22 3.16
C SER A 367 32.29 10.10 3.88
N ALA A 368 33.49 9.78 3.38
CA ALA A 368 34.34 8.72 3.93
C ALA A 368 34.82 9.03 5.36
N GLU A 369 35.07 10.31 5.65
CA GLU A 369 35.21 10.81 7.01
C GLU A 369 33.82 11.25 7.49
N PHE A 370 33.26 10.54 8.45
CA PHE A 370 31.94 10.86 8.98
C PHE A 370 31.95 12.25 9.62
N LYS A 371 31.01 13.10 9.19
CA LYS A 371 30.78 14.43 9.74
C LYS A 371 29.35 14.52 10.25
N GLU A 372 29.18 15.13 11.41
CA GLU A 372 27.87 15.39 11.99
C GLU A 372 27.17 16.53 11.23
N GLY A 373 25.84 16.44 11.13
CA GLY A 373 25.05 17.44 10.46
C GLY A 373 23.67 16.94 10.05
N ASN A 374 23.05 17.69 9.14
CA ASN A 374 21.72 17.42 8.65
C ASN A 374 21.68 17.56 7.13
N ALA A 375 20.97 16.66 6.47
CA ALA A 375 20.64 16.78 5.06
C ALA A 375 19.16 16.49 4.82
N VAL A 376 18.61 17.02 3.74
CA VAL A 376 17.28 16.64 3.25
C VAL A 376 17.41 16.12 1.82
N ILE A 377 16.91 14.89 1.60
CA ILE A 377 16.86 14.27 0.29
C ILE A 377 15.41 14.24 -0.18
N ALA A 378 15.16 14.58 -1.44
CA ALA A 378 13.83 14.59 -2.04
C ALA A 378 13.74 13.64 -3.24
N ALA A 379 12.55 13.04 -3.39
CA ALA A 379 12.14 12.35 -4.60
C ALA A 379 11.29 13.30 -5.46
N LYS A 380 11.55 13.30 -6.76
CA LYS A 380 10.89 14.16 -7.75
C LYS A 380 10.26 13.34 -8.86
N ASP A 381 9.16 13.85 -9.41
CA ASP A 381 8.56 13.32 -10.63
C ASP A 381 9.35 13.73 -11.89
N ALA A 382 8.93 13.26 -13.06
CA ALA A 382 9.58 13.58 -14.33
C ALA A 382 9.49 15.07 -14.72
N GLY A 383 8.58 15.83 -14.11
CA GLY A 383 8.45 17.27 -14.26
C GLY A 383 9.36 18.07 -13.32
N GLY A 384 10.10 17.40 -12.42
CA GLY A 384 10.93 18.03 -11.40
C GLY A 384 10.15 18.47 -10.15
N ASN A 385 8.86 18.12 -10.02
CA ASN A 385 8.08 18.43 -8.83
C ASN A 385 8.45 17.48 -7.70
N ILE A 386 8.59 18.01 -6.48
CA ILE A 386 8.89 17.19 -5.30
C ILE A 386 7.64 16.39 -4.90
N LEU A 387 7.80 15.07 -4.84
CA LEU A 387 6.77 14.12 -4.38
C LEU A 387 6.81 13.96 -2.86
N TRP A 388 8.02 13.85 -2.31
CA TRP A 388 8.26 13.72 -0.88
C TRP A 388 9.74 14.02 -0.58
N SER A 389 10.05 14.23 0.69
CA SER A 389 11.40 14.51 1.18
C SER A 389 11.59 13.92 2.58
N TRP A 390 12.83 13.53 2.87
CA TRP A 390 13.24 12.86 4.10
C TRP A 390 14.45 13.57 4.70
N HIS A 391 14.49 13.62 6.03
CA HIS A 391 15.61 14.17 6.80
C HIS A 391 16.63 13.07 7.10
N ILE A 392 17.89 13.32 6.79
CA ILE A 392 19.03 12.49 7.18
C ILE A 392 19.74 13.20 8.33
N TRP A 393 19.70 12.60 9.51
CA TRP A 393 20.28 13.13 10.74
C TRP A 393 21.61 12.43 11.02
N MET A 394 22.72 13.11 10.73
CA MET A 394 24.06 12.57 10.89
C MET A 394 24.56 12.91 12.29
N THR A 395 24.42 11.98 13.23
CA THR A 395 24.72 12.15 14.66
C THR A 395 24.97 10.79 15.33
N ASP A 396 25.64 10.79 16.47
CA ASP A 396 25.57 9.65 17.41
C ASP A 396 24.12 9.34 17.79
N GLN A 397 23.85 8.09 18.17
CA GLN A 397 22.51 7.67 18.58
C GLN A 397 22.00 8.51 19.76
N PRO A 398 20.87 9.22 19.62
CA PRO A 398 20.26 9.95 20.73
C PRO A 398 20.03 9.02 21.91
N GLN A 399 20.40 9.48 23.11
CA GLN A 399 20.24 8.68 24.31
C GLN A 399 18.81 8.79 24.85
N GLU A 400 18.34 7.71 25.47
CA GLU A 400 17.07 7.66 26.18
C GLU A 400 17.15 8.42 27.51
N GLN A 401 16.20 9.34 27.73
CA GLN A 401 15.99 10.02 29.00
C GLN A 401 14.63 9.64 29.58
N VAL A 402 14.66 8.83 30.64
CA VAL A 402 13.45 8.37 31.34
C VAL A 402 12.94 9.46 32.28
N TYR A 403 11.67 9.82 32.11
CA TYR A 403 11.02 10.85 32.92
C TYR A 403 10.26 10.22 34.09
N PHE A 404 10.07 10.99 35.17
CA PHE A 404 9.37 10.54 36.38
C PHE A 404 7.89 10.23 36.14
N ASN A 405 7.26 9.59 37.14
CA ASN A 405 5.82 9.27 37.17
C ASN A 405 5.34 8.49 35.93
N ASP A 406 6.22 7.63 35.38
CA ASP A 406 5.96 6.83 34.18
C ASP A 406 5.51 7.67 32.97
N ALA A 407 5.99 8.93 32.89
CA ALA A 407 5.63 9.86 31.84
C ALA A 407 6.11 9.45 30.44
N GLY A 408 7.12 8.58 30.39
CA GLY A 408 7.73 8.07 29.16
C GLY A 408 9.22 8.37 29.06
N THR A 409 9.76 8.07 27.89
CA THR A 409 11.19 8.21 27.58
C THR A 409 11.36 9.15 26.41
N MET A 410 12.08 10.25 26.61
CA MET A 410 12.38 11.25 25.57
C MET A 410 13.82 11.14 25.09
N MET A 411 14.11 11.66 23.90
CA MET A 411 15.48 11.87 23.44
C MET A 411 16.21 12.88 24.35
N ASP A 412 17.52 12.71 24.49
CA ASP A 412 18.40 13.64 25.20
C ASP A 412 18.59 15.01 24.52
N ARG A 413 18.14 15.15 23.27
CA ARG A 413 18.36 16.33 22.42
C ARG A 413 17.19 16.59 21.47
N ASN A 414 17.18 17.78 20.88
CA ASN A 414 16.18 18.14 19.86
C ASN A 414 16.46 17.39 18.55
N LEU A 415 15.42 17.14 17.75
CA LEU A 415 15.53 16.52 16.44
C LEU A 415 16.42 17.36 15.51
N GLY A 416 17.45 16.73 14.94
CA GLY A 416 18.46 17.39 14.13
C GLY A 416 19.63 18.00 14.91
N ALA A 417 19.65 17.90 16.24
CA ALA A 417 20.77 18.32 17.07
C ALA A 417 21.93 17.32 16.96
N THR A 418 23.17 17.79 16.82
CA THR A 418 24.36 16.92 16.77
C THR A 418 25.00 16.72 18.14
N SER A 419 24.47 17.35 19.19
CA SER A 419 24.95 17.15 20.56
C SER A 419 23.84 17.31 21.59
N ALA A 420 23.91 16.55 22.67
CA ALA A 420 23.14 16.77 23.89
C ALA A 420 23.93 17.57 24.95
N THR A 421 25.19 17.94 24.67
CA THR A 421 26.07 18.56 25.67
C THR A 421 25.67 20.01 25.91
N PRO A 422 25.28 20.39 27.14
CA PRO A 422 24.90 21.78 27.44
C PRO A 422 26.00 22.77 27.03
N GLY A 423 25.61 23.86 26.36
CA GLY A 423 26.54 24.92 25.93
C GLY A 423 27.28 24.65 24.62
N TYR A 424 26.96 23.55 23.91
CA TYR A 424 27.46 23.29 22.55
C TYR A 424 26.41 23.68 21.51
N LEU A 425 26.80 24.39 20.45
CA LEU A 425 25.87 24.87 19.42
C LEU A 425 25.09 23.72 18.77
N GLY A 426 25.69 22.54 18.70
CA GLY A 426 25.04 21.31 18.22
C GLY A 426 23.76 20.93 18.96
N THR A 427 23.43 21.55 20.10
CA THR A 427 22.17 21.32 20.83
C THR A 427 20.93 21.93 20.17
N HIS A 428 21.07 22.92 19.29
CA HIS A 428 19.93 23.70 18.78
C HIS A 428 19.00 22.94 17.83
N GLY A 429 19.54 21.99 17.05
CA GLY A 429 18.76 21.16 16.14
C GLY A 429 18.04 21.94 15.03
N LEU A 430 16.96 21.35 14.52
CA LEU A 430 16.17 21.87 13.40
C LEU A 430 14.80 22.40 13.85
N MET A 431 14.22 23.27 13.04
CA MET A 431 12.93 23.91 13.28
C MET A 431 11.85 23.32 12.37
N TYR A 432 10.65 23.11 12.88
CA TYR A 432 9.52 22.53 12.15
C TYR A 432 8.32 23.47 12.25
N GLN A 433 7.52 23.59 11.19
CA GLN A 433 6.18 24.18 11.29
C GLN A 433 5.18 23.07 11.63
N TRP A 434 4.15 23.38 12.42
CA TRP A 434 3.25 22.34 12.91
C TRP A 434 2.58 21.55 11.77
N GLY A 435 2.62 20.22 11.85
CA GLY A 435 2.02 19.32 10.86
C GLY A 435 2.92 19.00 9.66
N ARG A 436 4.08 19.65 9.51
CA ARG A 436 5.08 19.30 8.48
C ARG A 436 6.05 18.25 8.97
N LYS A 437 6.46 17.39 8.05
CA LYS A 437 7.63 16.53 8.22
C LYS A 437 8.96 17.26 7.90
N ASP A 438 8.89 18.34 7.13
CA ASP A 438 10.05 18.98 6.52
C ASP A 438 10.71 19.98 7.48
N PRO A 439 12.02 19.85 7.75
CA PRO A 439 12.74 20.78 8.62
C PRO A 439 13.19 22.06 7.93
N PHE A 440 13.38 23.08 8.77
CA PHE A 440 14.09 24.32 8.50
C PHE A 440 15.34 24.41 9.38
N LEU A 441 16.31 25.22 8.96
CA LEU A 441 17.55 25.43 9.68
C LEU A 441 17.30 26.10 11.05
N GLY A 442 17.99 25.61 12.08
CA GLY A 442 18.01 26.19 13.42
C GLY A 442 18.99 27.37 13.55
N SER A 443 19.23 27.81 14.79
CA SER A 443 20.14 28.92 15.07
C SER A 443 21.60 28.47 15.06
N SER A 444 22.48 29.27 14.45
CA SER A 444 23.93 29.11 14.47
C SER A 444 24.64 29.92 15.57
N SER A 445 23.88 30.60 16.42
CA SER A 445 24.42 31.45 17.48
C SER A 445 23.71 31.21 18.81
N PHE A 446 24.40 31.50 19.90
CA PHE A 446 23.87 31.44 21.26
C PHE A 446 23.26 32.75 21.75
N ILE A 447 23.54 33.86 21.06
CA ILE A 447 23.19 35.21 21.53
C ILE A 447 22.60 36.08 20.42
N ASN A 448 22.76 35.68 19.15
CA ASN A 448 22.27 36.44 18.01
C ASN A 448 21.18 35.66 17.28
N ASN A 449 20.22 36.39 16.73
CA ASN A 449 19.14 35.85 15.91
C ASN A 449 19.62 35.53 14.49
N VAL A 450 20.44 34.48 14.36
CA VAL A 450 21.09 34.08 13.08
C VAL A 450 20.79 32.62 12.80
N VAL A 451 20.32 32.35 11.58
CA VAL A 451 20.05 30.99 11.08
C VAL A 451 21.37 30.34 10.65
N ALA A 452 21.48 29.03 10.81
CA ALA A 452 22.59 28.25 10.26
C ALA A 452 22.69 28.38 8.74
N LEU A 453 23.88 28.17 8.20
CA LEU A 453 24.09 28.14 6.75
C LEU A 453 23.92 26.71 6.20
N SER A 454 23.55 26.63 4.92
CA SER A 454 23.41 25.38 4.17
C SER A 454 24.02 25.48 2.77
N THR A 455 24.20 24.33 2.11
CA THR A 455 24.62 24.28 0.69
C THR A 455 23.66 25.00 -0.25
N SER A 456 22.35 24.98 0.04
CA SER A 456 21.34 25.73 -0.71
C SER A 456 21.12 27.12 -0.12
N VAL A 457 20.94 28.11 -0.98
CA VAL A 457 20.55 29.49 -0.63
C VAL A 457 19.11 29.81 -1.03
N ASN A 458 18.38 28.85 -1.61
CA ASN A 458 17.04 29.03 -2.17
C ASN A 458 15.91 28.95 -1.13
N TRP A 459 16.19 29.40 0.09
CA TRP A 459 15.17 29.52 1.13
C TRP A 459 14.23 30.68 0.79
N SER A 460 12.92 30.42 0.88
CA SER A 460 11.91 31.43 0.59
C SER A 460 10.79 31.39 1.63
N SER A 461 9.99 32.45 1.67
CA SER A 461 8.78 32.50 2.48
C SER A 461 7.59 32.98 1.66
N VAL A 462 6.40 32.48 1.99
CA VAL A 462 5.14 32.85 1.32
C VAL A 462 4.08 33.21 2.34
N SER A 463 3.23 34.17 1.99
CA SER A 463 2.15 34.67 2.85
C SER A 463 0.83 34.94 2.11
N ASP A 464 0.67 34.49 0.87
CA ASP A 464 -0.50 34.83 0.04
C ASP A 464 -1.70 33.89 0.26
N GLU A 465 -2.90 34.44 0.07
CA GLU A 465 -4.20 33.86 0.43
C GLU A 465 -4.76 32.84 -0.60
N ASN A 466 -4.15 32.77 -1.78
CA ASN A 466 -4.67 31.99 -2.92
C ASN A 466 -4.16 30.53 -2.89
N ASN A 467 -4.69 29.66 -2.01
CA ASN A 467 -4.49 28.19 -2.02
C ASN A 467 -3.04 27.65 -1.97
N ILE A 468 -2.04 28.51 -1.83
CA ILE A 468 -0.60 28.21 -1.82
C ILE A 468 -0.15 27.56 -0.48
N CYS A 469 -1.04 27.29 0.47
CA CYS A 469 -0.64 26.87 1.83
C CYS A 469 -1.40 25.64 2.34
N SER A 470 -1.60 24.67 1.45
CA SER A 470 -2.08 23.33 1.81
C SER A 470 -0.93 22.43 2.27
N LEU A 471 -1.28 21.31 2.93
CA LEU A 471 -0.30 20.27 3.27
C LEU A 471 0.42 19.75 2.02
N ALA A 472 -0.31 19.57 0.92
CA ALA A 472 0.24 19.18 -0.38
C ALA A 472 1.27 20.20 -0.89
N TYR A 473 0.97 21.50 -0.79
CA TYR A 473 1.95 22.54 -1.14
C TYR A 473 3.20 22.47 -0.28
N SER A 474 3.04 22.28 1.04
CA SER A 474 4.17 22.21 1.96
C SER A 474 5.09 21.01 1.68
N ILE A 475 4.52 19.89 1.22
CA ILE A 475 5.26 18.69 0.80
C ILE A 475 6.02 18.95 -0.50
N ALA A 476 5.38 19.63 -1.46
CA ALA A 476 6.00 19.99 -2.74
C ALA A 476 7.06 21.11 -2.60
N ASN A 477 7.04 21.88 -1.50
CA ASN A 477 7.90 23.04 -1.27
C ASN A 477 8.58 22.99 0.12
N PRO A 478 9.44 21.99 0.40
CA PRO A 478 10.03 21.76 1.72
C PRO A 478 10.92 22.92 2.22
N MET A 479 11.53 23.70 1.33
CA MET A 479 12.35 24.88 1.68
C MET A 479 11.58 26.20 1.71
N THR A 480 10.25 26.18 1.54
CA THR A 480 9.40 27.38 1.59
C THR A 480 8.71 27.48 2.94
N PHE A 481 9.07 28.52 3.71
CA PHE A 481 8.45 28.82 5.00
C PHE A 481 7.09 29.49 4.80
N ILE A 482 6.06 29.04 5.52
CA ILE A 482 4.69 29.52 5.30
C ILE A 482 4.24 30.44 6.45
N GLY A 483 3.93 31.69 6.14
CA GLY A 483 3.72 32.76 7.11
C GLY A 483 2.27 33.11 7.48
N ARG A 484 2.18 34.18 8.30
CA ARG A 484 1.11 34.75 9.16
C ARG A 484 -0.38 34.62 8.81
N VAL A 485 -0.76 34.35 7.57
CA VAL A 485 -2.18 34.35 7.15
C VAL A 485 -2.62 33.05 6.48
N SER A 486 -1.68 32.18 6.13
CA SER A 486 -1.96 31.05 5.26
C SER A 486 -1.63 29.69 5.87
N TRP A 487 -0.96 29.66 7.03
CA TRP A 487 -0.71 28.41 7.76
C TRP A 487 -1.94 27.99 8.59
N GLY A 488 -3.02 27.64 7.88
CA GLY A 488 -4.31 27.21 8.40
C GLY A 488 -4.61 25.77 8.00
N LEU A 489 -3.65 24.87 8.23
CA LEU A 489 -3.88 23.44 7.98
C LEU A 489 -5.06 22.97 8.83
N ASP A 490 -6.00 22.28 8.20
CA ASP A 490 -7.10 21.64 8.89
C ASP A 490 -6.52 20.72 9.97
N PRO A 491 -6.83 20.96 11.26
CA PRO A 491 -6.33 20.15 12.34
C PRO A 491 -6.79 18.69 12.32
N SER A 492 -7.65 18.30 11.39
CA SER A 492 -8.01 16.90 11.12
C SER A 492 -7.14 16.23 10.05
N VAL A 493 -6.37 17.00 9.27
CA VAL A 493 -5.63 16.52 8.09
C VAL A 493 -4.11 16.55 8.29
N ALA A 494 -3.57 17.52 9.02
CA ALA A 494 -2.12 17.71 9.19
C ALA A 494 -1.62 17.40 10.60
N CYS A 495 -1.98 16.25 11.14
CA CYS A 495 -1.57 15.85 12.47
C CYS A 495 -0.33 14.96 12.42
N TRP A 496 0.59 15.12 13.37
CA TRP A 496 1.68 14.17 13.62
C TRP A 496 1.22 12.92 14.38
N ASN A 497 -0.01 12.93 14.92
CA ASN A 497 -0.68 11.76 15.50
C ASN A 497 -2.11 11.64 14.93
N THR A 498 -2.80 10.54 15.18
CA THR A 498 -4.23 10.40 14.88
C THR A 498 -4.95 9.80 16.09
N SER A 499 -6.28 9.69 16.04
CA SER A 499 -7.05 9.01 17.09
C SER A 499 -6.73 7.51 17.20
N VAL A 500 -6.12 6.92 16.17
CA VAL A 500 -5.85 5.48 16.06
C VAL A 500 -4.35 5.16 16.02
N ASN A 501 -3.49 6.11 15.64
CA ASN A 501 -2.05 5.91 15.52
C ASN A 501 -1.29 7.03 16.24
N PRO A 502 -0.42 6.71 17.20
CA PRO A 502 0.40 7.71 17.88
C PRO A 502 1.43 8.43 16.99
N LYS A 503 1.69 7.93 15.76
CA LYS A 503 2.65 8.47 14.80
C LYS A 503 2.08 8.42 13.37
N SER A 504 1.69 9.57 12.82
CA SER A 504 1.12 9.67 11.47
C SER A 504 2.20 9.64 10.38
N MET A 505 1.80 9.60 9.10
CA MET A 505 2.72 9.74 7.96
C MET A 505 3.49 11.08 7.93
N TYR A 506 3.06 12.10 8.67
CA TYR A 506 3.69 13.43 8.69
C TYR A 506 4.60 13.65 9.91
N ASP A 507 4.58 12.73 10.88
CA ASP A 507 5.44 12.82 12.07
C ASP A 507 6.92 12.86 11.65
N PRO A 508 7.69 13.89 12.04
CA PRO A 508 9.06 14.08 11.60
C PRO A 508 10.07 13.19 12.33
N CYS A 509 9.70 12.53 13.43
CA CYS A 509 10.65 11.79 14.25
C CYS A 509 11.16 10.52 13.55
N PRO A 510 12.35 10.02 13.91
CA PRO A 510 12.86 8.75 13.43
C PRO A 510 11.99 7.53 13.80
N ALA A 511 12.28 6.39 13.19
CA ALA A 511 11.64 5.12 13.56
C ALA A 511 11.83 4.82 15.06
N GLY A 512 10.79 4.31 15.72
CA GLY A 512 10.76 4.07 17.17
C GLY A 512 10.48 5.31 18.04
N TRP A 513 10.42 6.50 17.45
CA TRP A 513 10.18 7.76 18.16
C TRP A 513 9.01 8.51 17.54
N ARG A 514 8.38 9.43 18.27
CA ARG A 514 7.26 10.27 17.80
C ARG A 514 7.26 11.63 18.47
N VAL A 515 6.49 12.56 17.92
CA VAL A 515 6.28 13.86 18.58
C VAL A 515 5.48 13.66 19.88
N PRO A 516 5.87 14.30 20.99
CA PRO A 516 5.16 14.15 22.26
C PRO A 516 3.70 14.56 22.22
N ASP A 517 2.88 13.93 23.05
CA ASP A 517 1.55 14.45 23.38
C ASP A 517 1.69 15.60 24.38
N GLY A 518 1.02 16.71 24.07
CA GLY A 518 1.13 18.00 24.71
C GLY A 518 0.00 18.35 25.65
N TYR A 519 -1.08 17.55 25.73
CA TYR A 519 -2.21 17.59 26.70
C TYR A 519 -3.57 17.37 26.00
N SER A 520 -4.26 16.28 26.35
CA SER A 520 -5.68 16.06 26.02
C SER A 520 -6.35 15.26 27.14
N PRO A 521 -7.11 15.87 28.06
CA PRO A 521 -7.77 15.15 29.14
C PRO A 521 -8.53 13.92 28.62
N PRO A 522 -8.36 12.73 29.22
CA PRO A 522 -7.68 12.44 30.49
C PRO A 522 -6.16 12.18 30.39
N LEU A 523 -5.56 12.24 29.20
CA LEU A 523 -4.13 12.05 28.98
C LEU A 523 -3.35 13.33 29.32
N TYR A 524 -2.48 13.21 30.32
CA TYR A 524 -1.56 14.25 30.72
C TYR A 524 -0.29 14.09 29.88
N GLY A 525 0.00 15.06 29.00
CA GLY A 525 1.20 15.02 28.15
C GLY A 525 2.50 14.79 28.93
N VAL A 526 3.57 14.32 28.27
CA VAL A 526 4.80 13.80 28.92
C VAL A 526 5.34 14.74 30.00
N TRP A 527 5.41 16.05 29.74
CA TRP A 527 5.92 17.01 30.73
C TRP A 527 4.98 17.19 31.93
N ASN A 528 3.67 17.14 31.71
CA ASN A 528 2.70 17.28 32.79
C ASN A 528 2.70 16.04 33.70
N GLN A 529 2.78 14.85 33.10
CA GLN A 529 2.91 13.61 33.87
C GLN A 529 4.23 13.59 34.65
N ALA A 530 5.34 13.97 34.01
CA ALA A 530 6.66 13.99 34.65
C ALA A 530 6.72 14.94 35.85
N ALA A 531 6.16 16.15 35.73
CA ALA A 531 6.21 17.17 36.78
C ALA A 531 5.04 17.13 37.78
N GLY A 532 3.98 16.35 37.51
CA GLY A 532 2.82 16.20 38.38
C GLY A 532 1.82 17.37 38.39
N ASN A 533 2.17 18.54 37.83
CA ASN A 533 1.25 19.63 37.46
C ASN A 533 1.97 20.72 36.64
N ILE A 534 1.68 20.85 35.35
CA ILE A 534 2.30 21.81 34.43
C ILE A 534 1.60 23.17 34.37
N ASP A 535 0.35 23.27 34.86
CA ASP A 535 -0.46 24.51 34.81
C ASP A 535 0.16 25.66 35.63
N LYS A 536 1.16 25.35 36.47
CA LYS A 536 1.93 26.34 37.26
C LYS A 536 3.27 26.72 36.63
N GLY A 537 3.65 26.12 35.50
CA GLY A 537 4.99 26.18 34.94
C GLY A 537 5.99 25.36 35.75
N ILE A 538 6.85 24.61 35.07
CA ILE A 538 7.89 23.78 35.72
C ILE A 538 9.13 24.64 35.87
N GLN A 539 9.59 24.86 37.10
CA GLN A 539 10.78 25.66 37.36
C GLN A 539 12.04 24.83 37.13
N GLY A 540 12.93 25.27 36.24
CA GLY A 540 14.21 24.63 35.98
C GLY A 540 15.40 25.36 36.61
N ILE A 541 16.60 24.81 36.41
CA ILE A 541 17.86 25.41 36.88
C ILE A 541 18.59 26.00 35.66
N GLU A 542 18.72 27.32 35.61
CA GLU A 542 19.53 28.00 34.60
C GLU A 542 21.02 27.82 34.91
N ASP A 543 21.82 27.75 33.84
CA ASP A 543 23.26 27.90 33.91
C ASP A 543 23.57 29.27 33.32
N ASP A 544 23.91 30.27 34.14
CA ASP A 544 24.20 31.65 33.69
C ASP A 544 25.34 31.72 32.64
N THR A 545 26.05 30.62 32.41
CA THR A 545 27.11 30.51 31.41
C THR A 545 26.65 29.87 30.09
N LYS A 546 25.42 29.34 30.01
CA LYS A 546 24.90 28.59 28.86
C LYS A 546 23.41 28.89 28.63
N PRO A 547 23.02 29.34 27.43
CA PRO A 547 21.63 29.68 27.14
C PRO A 547 20.75 28.42 27.05
N GLY A 548 20.03 28.13 28.14
CA GLY A 548 19.08 27.03 28.25
C GLY A 548 18.75 26.71 29.71
N VAL A 549 17.96 25.65 29.90
CA VAL A 549 17.46 25.26 31.22
C VAL A 549 17.71 23.77 31.47
N ASN A 550 18.22 23.43 32.65
CA ASN A 550 18.34 22.06 33.13
C ASN A 550 17.13 21.67 33.99
N PHE A 551 16.49 20.57 33.64
CA PHE A 551 15.39 19.97 34.40
C PHE A 551 15.78 18.63 35.06
N GLY A 552 17.07 18.35 35.18
CA GLY A 552 17.57 17.19 35.89
C GLY A 552 17.09 17.17 37.34
N GLY A 553 16.65 16.00 37.82
CA GLY A 553 16.01 15.86 39.13
C GLY A 553 14.59 16.45 39.25
N ILE A 554 14.08 17.10 38.20
CA ILE A 554 12.72 17.67 38.15
C ILE A 554 11.84 16.82 37.21
N LEU A 555 12.30 16.61 35.98
CA LEU A 555 11.57 15.80 34.99
C LEU A 555 11.96 14.32 35.05
N GLY A 556 13.14 13.98 35.56
CA GLY A 556 13.65 12.61 35.63
C GLY A 556 14.87 12.50 36.53
N SER A 557 15.36 11.27 36.75
CA SER A 557 16.47 10.99 37.68
C SER A 557 17.85 11.39 37.15
N SER A 558 17.97 11.65 35.84
CA SER A 558 19.19 12.19 35.24
C SER A 558 19.53 13.55 35.85
N THR A 559 20.82 13.79 36.11
CA THR A 559 21.32 15.10 36.57
C THR A 559 21.35 16.14 35.45
N VAL A 560 21.23 15.72 34.19
CA VAL A 560 21.20 16.58 33.01
C VAL A 560 20.00 16.20 32.14
N ILE A 561 18.99 17.07 32.15
CA ILE A 561 17.86 17.06 31.22
C ILE A 561 17.81 18.47 30.63
N TRP A 562 18.62 18.70 29.61
CA TRP A 562 18.91 20.04 29.10
C TRP A 562 18.02 20.44 27.94
N TYR A 563 17.48 21.65 27.99
CA TYR A 563 16.70 22.26 26.91
C TYR A 563 17.33 23.60 26.52
N PRO A 564 17.87 23.75 25.30
CA PRO A 564 18.58 24.95 24.87
C PRO A 564 17.64 26.09 24.48
N PHE A 565 18.06 27.34 24.70
CA PHE A 565 17.39 28.53 24.16
C PHE A 565 17.75 28.74 22.67
N CYS A 566 17.24 27.83 21.85
CA CYS A 566 17.52 27.75 20.42
C CYS A 566 16.78 28.78 19.55
N GLY A 567 15.91 29.59 20.15
CA GLY A 567 15.04 30.55 19.45
C GLY A 567 13.91 29.86 18.68
N ILE A 568 13.22 30.65 17.84
CA ILE A 568 12.17 30.17 16.94
C ILE A 568 12.29 30.86 15.58
N LEU A 569 11.73 30.26 14.53
CA LEU A 569 11.45 30.98 13.28
C LEU A 569 10.08 31.66 13.40
N GLY A 570 10.08 32.99 13.34
CA GLY A 570 8.87 33.79 13.48
C GLY A 570 7.92 33.65 12.29
N TYR A 571 6.65 33.37 12.56
CA TYR A 571 5.56 33.24 11.58
C TYR A 571 5.39 34.41 10.60
N GLY A 572 5.89 35.61 10.91
CA GLY A 572 5.74 36.78 10.04
C GLY A 572 6.69 36.80 8.84
N SER A 573 7.91 36.30 9.01
CA SER A 573 8.98 36.43 8.01
C SER A 573 9.81 35.15 7.82
N GLY A 574 9.63 34.14 8.66
CA GLY A 574 10.52 32.98 8.72
C GLY A 574 11.90 33.30 9.26
N GLN A 575 12.10 34.47 9.89
CA GLN A 575 13.38 34.86 10.47
C GLN A 575 13.54 34.28 11.88
N MET A 576 14.78 33.95 12.23
CA MET A 576 15.15 33.56 13.59
C MET A 576 14.92 34.72 14.55
N ILE A 577 14.31 34.44 15.70
CA ILE A 577 14.06 35.39 16.78
C ILE A 577 14.21 34.69 18.14
N TYR A 578 14.46 35.48 19.18
CA TYR A 578 14.55 35.05 20.59
C TYR A 578 15.60 33.97 20.90
N VAL A 579 16.64 33.88 20.08
CA VAL A 579 17.83 33.11 20.45
C VAL A 579 18.36 33.66 21.77
N SER A 580 18.80 32.76 22.67
CA SER A 580 19.20 33.06 24.05
C SER A 580 18.08 33.36 25.04
N GLU A 581 16.83 33.47 24.59
CA GLU A 581 15.69 33.81 25.46
C GLU A 581 14.68 32.66 25.57
N TYR A 582 14.37 32.00 24.44
CA TYR A 582 13.38 30.93 24.38
C TYR A 582 13.89 29.69 23.64
N GLY A 583 13.31 28.54 23.96
CA GLY A 583 13.49 27.27 23.26
C GLY A 583 12.16 26.54 23.11
N ASP A 584 11.35 26.94 22.14
CA ASP A 584 10.03 26.33 21.99
C ASP A 584 10.08 24.93 21.39
N LEU A 585 9.23 24.06 21.92
CA LEU A 585 9.05 22.69 21.42
C LEU A 585 7.60 22.47 20.98
N TRP A 586 7.45 21.69 19.94
CA TRP A 586 6.14 21.19 19.55
C TRP A 586 5.71 19.97 20.34
N ALA A 587 4.40 19.90 20.55
CA ALA A 587 3.68 18.75 21.03
C ALA A 587 2.33 18.62 20.28
N THR A 588 1.73 17.44 20.35
CA THR A 588 0.48 17.10 19.66
C THR A 588 -0.69 17.08 20.65
N ARG A 589 -1.92 17.26 20.17
CA ARG A 589 -3.15 16.85 20.87
C ARG A 589 -4.09 16.24 19.85
N GLN A 590 -5.08 15.47 20.26
CA GLN A 590 -6.03 14.89 19.30
C GLN A 590 -6.69 16.01 18.45
N GLY A 591 -6.43 15.99 17.14
CA GLY A 591 -6.93 16.99 16.20
C GLY A 591 -6.35 18.40 16.40
N GLY A 592 -5.10 18.53 16.84
CA GLY A 592 -4.43 19.83 16.93
C GLY A 592 -3.03 19.81 17.54
N HIS A 593 -2.60 20.99 17.99
CA HIS A 593 -1.26 21.23 18.51
C HIS A 593 -1.25 21.88 19.88
N VAL A 594 -0.14 21.69 20.59
CA VAL A 594 0.26 22.47 21.76
C VAL A 594 1.75 22.78 21.60
N SER A 595 2.18 23.92 22.13
CA SER A 595 3.61 24.22 22.24
C SER A 595 4.02 24.23 23.69
N MET A 596 5.26 23.85 23.93
CA MET A 596 5.94 24.02 25.20
C MET A 596 6.94 25.16 25.03
N GLU A 597 6.75 26.27 25.72
CA GLU A 597 7.75 27.33 25.78
C GLU A 597 8.72 27.01 26.90
N VAL A 598 9.99 26.85 26.55
CA VAL A 598 11.11 26.88 27.50
C VAL A 598 11.56 28.33 27.56
N GLY A 599 11.13 29.05 28.59
CA GLY A 599 11.52 30.44 28.83
C GLY A 599 12.47 30.56 30.01
N THR A 600 12.86 31.79 30.34
CA THR A 600 13.65 32.08 31.52
C THR A 600 12.91 31.53 32.75
N TRP A 601 13.48 30.50 33.36
CA TRP A 601 13.00 29.78 34.55
C TRP A 601 11.88 28.76 34.37
N TYR A 602 11.17 28.68 33.23
CA TYR A 602 9.99 27.83 33.16
C TYR A 602 9.86 26.97 31.89
N LEU A 603 9.12 25.87 32.05
CA LEU A 603 8.49 25.13 30.96
C LEU A 603 6.97 25.19 31.14
N HIS A 604 6.23 25.72 30.15
CA HIS A 604 4.77 25.83 30.25
C HIS A 604 4.08 25.58 28.90
N PRO A 605 2.86 24.99 28.90
CA PRO A 605 2.09 24.79 27.69
C PRO A 605 1.44 26.10 27.26
N PHE A 606 1.39 26.34 25.95
CA PHE A 606 0.63 27.43 25.37
C PHE A 606 0.12 27.08 23.98
N GLN A 607 -0.89 27.83 23.51
CA GLN A 607 -1.32 27.73 22.12
C GLN A 607 -0.40 28.57 21.24
N GLY A 608 0.65 27.93 20.74
CA GLY A 608 1.56 28.53 19.77
C GLY A 608 0.88 28.78 18.42
N THR A 609 1.39 29.76 17.67
CA THR A 609 1.01 29.97 16.27
C THR A 609 1.57 28.80 15.44
N PRO A 610 0.73 28.00 14.74
CA PRO A 610 1.19 26.84 13.95
C PRO A 610 2.29 27.15 12.94
N ALA A 611 2.31 28.39 12.45
CA ALA A 611 3.23 28.88 11.42
C ALA A 611 4.65 29.11 11.92
N ASN A 612 4.87 29.20 13.25
CA ASN A 612 6.22 29.33 13.78
C ASN A 612 7.05 28.08 13.47
N GLY A 613 8.34 28.25 13.21
CA GLY A 613 9.29 27.15 13.24
C GLY A 613 9.74 26.94 14.68
N LYS A 614 9.51 25.76 15.24
CA LYS A 614 9.90 25.39 16.61
C LYS A 614 10.58 24.02 16.61
N SER A 615 11.34 23.73 17.65
CA SER A 615 12.02 22.44 17.78
C SER A 615 11.04 21.30 18.03
N VAL A 616 11.48 20.08 17.78
CA VAL A 616 10.81 18.84 18.20
C VAL A 616 11.79 18.06 19.07
N ARG A 617 11.33 17.49 20.18
CA ARG A 617 12.08 16.51 20.95
C ARG A 617 11.24 15.25 21.09
N CYS A 618 11.69 14.17 20.48
CA CYS A 618 10.85 13.00 20.30
C CYS A 618 10.73 12.16 21.60
N VAL A 619 9.63 11.42 21.71
CA VAL A 619 9.30 10.46 22.79
C VAL A 619 9.04 9.08 22.18
N ILE A 620 9.20 7.99 22.94
CA ILE A 620 8.83 6.63 22.51
C ILE A 620 7.31 6.39 22.68
#